data_AF-X8CBP6-F1
#
_entry.id   AF-X8CBP6-F1
#
_cell.length_a   1.000
_cell.length_b   1.000
_cell.length_c   1.000
_cell.angle_alpha   90.00
_cell.angle_beta   90.00
_cell.angle_gamma   90.00
#
_symmetry.space_group_name_H-M   'P 1'
#
loop_
_entity.id
_entity.type
_entity.pdbx_description
1 polymer ?
#
loop_
_entity_poly.entity_id
_entity_poly.type
_entity_poly.pdbx_seq_one_letter_code
_entity_poly.pdbx_strand_id
1 'polypeptide(L)'
;MHVPEEYGGQGADSVAACIVIEEVARVDASASLIPAVNKLGTMGLILRGSDELKKQVLPSIADGSAMASYALSEREAGSDAGSMRTRAKADGDDWILNGAKCWITNG
;
A
#
# COMPACT_ATOMS: atom_id res chain seq x y z
N MET A 1 -1.60 11.37 -2.11
CA MET A 1 -0.97 12.23 -3.15
C MET A 1 -0.86 11.55 -4.51
N HIS A 2 -0.37 10.30 -4.60
CA HIS A 2 -0.11 9.60 -5.87
C HIS A 2 -1.35 8.97 -6.54
N VAL A 3 -2.49 8.96 -5.86
CA VAL A 3 -3.75 8.43 -6.42
C VAL A 3 -4.14 9.27 -7.64
N PRO A 4 -4.52 8.65 -8.77
CA PRO A 4 -4.94 9.39 -9.97
C PRO A 4 -6.14 10.32 -9.74
N GLU A 5 -6.21 11.41 -10.49
CA GLU A 5 -7.27 12.43 -10.38
C GLU A 5 -8.68 11.86 -10.65
N GLU A 6 -8.81 10.87 -11.55
CA GLU A 6 -10.09 10.19 -11.84
C GLU A 6 -10.70 9.50 -10.61
N TYR A 7 -9.88 9.20 -9.58
CA TYR A 7 -10.31 8.63 -8.30
C TYR A 7 -10.31 9.66 -7.17
N GLY A 8 -10.26 10.96 -7.49
CA GLY A 8 -10.26 12.06 -6.51
C GLY A 8 -8.90 12.36 -5.89
N GLY A 9 -7.81 11.79 -6.41
CA GLY A 9 -6.46 12.06 -5.94
C GLY A 9 -5.79 13.27 -6.59
N GLN A 10 -4.50 13.47 -6.30
CA GLN A 10 -3.72 14.60 -6.82
C GLN A 10 -2.80 14.21 -7.99
N GLY A 11 -2.76 12.93 -8.38
CA GLY A 11 -1.97 12.45 -9.52
C GLY A 11 -0.45 12.68 -9.40
N ALA A 12 0.07 12.88 -8.19
CA ALA A 12 1.48 13.25 -8.00
C ALA A 12 2.42 12.15 -8.50
N ASP A 13 3.43 12.54 -9.29
CA ASP A 13 4.45 11.65 -9.78
C ASP A 13 5.43 11.23 -8.66
N SER A 14 6.42 10.40 -9.01
CA SER A 14 7.37 9.90 -8.01
C SER A 14 8.33 10.99 -7.51
N VAL A 15 8.63 12.02 -8.30
CA VAL A 15 9.52 13.12 -7.87
C VAL A 15 8.79 14.00 -6.86
N ALA A 16 7.54 14.38 -7.14
CA ALA A 16 6.69 15.10 -6.20
C ALA A 16 6.47 14.31 -4.90
N ALA A 17 6.29 12.98 -5.01
CA ALA A 17 6.22 12.10 -3.84
C ALA A 17 7.50 12.15 -2.99
N CYS A 18 8.69 12.09 -3.60
CA CYS A 18 9.96 12.21 -2.89
C CYS A 18 10.07 13.55 -2.16
N ILE A 19 9.76 14.67 -2.82
CA ILE A 19 9.84 16.01 -2.22
C ILE A 19 8.94 16.12 -0.98
N VAL A 20 7.69 15.66 -1.06
CA VAL A 20 6.78 15.71 0.11
C VAL A 20 7.29 14.84 1.26
N ILE A 21 7.78 13.63 0.95
CA ILE A 21 8.32 12.73 1.98
C ILE A 21 9.56 13.35 2.64
N GLU A 22 10.47 13.94 1.87
CA GLU A 22 11.67 14.63 2.37
C GLU A 22 11.32 15.80 3.30
N GLU A 23 10.36 16.64 2.92
CA GLU A 23 9.96 17.78 3.73
C GLU A 23 9.24 17.38 5.04
N VAL A 24 8.45 16.30 5.04
CA VAL A 24 7.88 15.76 6.28
C VAL A 24 8.98 15.13 7.14
N ALA A 25 9.89 14.36 6.53
CA ALA A 25 10.97 13.69 7.24
C ALA A 25 11.97 14.65 7.90
N ARG A 26 12.09 15.89 7.39
CA ARG A 26 12.88 16.97 8.00
C ARG A 26 12.43 17.28 9.43
N VAL A 27 11.16 17.03 9.76
CA VAL A 27 10.57 17.26 11.08
C VAL A 27 10.35 15.95 11.83
N ASP A 28 9.74 14.96 11.18
CA ASP A 28 9.44 13.65 11.77
C ASP A 28 9.59 12.53 10.75
N ALA A 29 10.63 11.71 10.96
CA ALA A 29 10.93 10.57 10.10
C ALA A 29 9.89 9.44 10.18
N SER A 30 9.16 9.29 11.29
CA SER A 30 8.08 8.31 11.41
C SER A 30 6.85 8.78 10.66
N ALA A 31 6.48 10.06 10.78
CA ALA A 31 5.32 10.62 10.09
C ALA A 31 5.49 10.60 8.57
N SER A 32 6.72 10.74 8.06
CA SER A 32 7.01 10.67 6.62
C SER A 32 6.70 9.30 5.99
N LEU A 33 6.62 8.23 6.80
CA LEU A 33 6.22 6.91 6.34
C LEU A 33 4.74 6.82 6.00
N ILE A 34 3.88 7.70 6.52
CA ILE A 34 2.44 7.72 6.23
C ILE A 34 2.20 7.86 4.72
N PRO A 35 2.67 8.92 4.03
CA PRO A 35 2.49 9.04 2.59
C PRO A 35 3.29 7.98 1.80
N ALA A 36 4.48 7.60 2.29
CA ALA A 36 5.33 6.62 1.62
C ALA A 36 4.67 5.22 1.54
N VAL A 37 4.13 4.74 2.66
CA VAL A 37 3.50 3.42 2.75
C VAL A 37 2.13 3.39 2.10
N ASN A 38 1.35 4.48 2.17
CA ASN A 38 0.11 4.57 1.39
C ASN A 38 0.39 4.44 -0.12
N LYS A 39 1.47 5.06 -0.62
CA LYS A 39 1.92 4.88 -2.01
C LYS A 39 2.31 3.44 -2.30
N LEU A 40 3.14 2.83 -1.45
CA LEU A 40 3.57 1.44 -1.63
C LEU A 40 2.39 0.46 -1.62
N GLY A 41 1.50 0.57 -0.64
CA GLY A 41 0.36 -0.34 -0.44
C GLY A 41 -0.68 -0.31 -1.55
N THR A 42 -0.79 0.80 -2.29
CA THR A 42 -1.78 0.94 -3.38
C THR A 42 -1.18 0.84 -4.78
N MET A 43 0.15 0.87 -4.94
CA MET A 43 0.78 0.86 -6.26
C MET A 43 0.47 -0.41 -7.06
N GLY A 44 0.43 -1.57 -6.41
CA GLY A 44 0.05 -2.83 -7.07
C GLY A 44 -1.38 -2.77 -7.63
N LEU A 45 -2.31 -2.19 -6.88
CA LEU A 45 -3.70 -1.97 -7.30
C LEU A 45 -3.77 -0.99 -8.49
N ILE A 46 -3.07 0.14 -8.42
CA ILE A 46 -3.08 1.15 -9.48
C ILE A 46 -2.53 0.55 -10.78
N LEU A 47 -1.43 -0.21 -10.70
CA LEU A 47 -0.73 -0.73 -11.88
C LEU A 47 -1.39 -1.96 -12.51
N ARG A 48 -2.11 -2.78 -11.73
CA ARG A 48 -2.58 -4.11 -12.18
C ARG A 48 -4.01 -4.47 -11.77
N GLY A 49 -4.65 -3.69 -10.92
CA GLY A 49 -6.03 -3.93 -10.51
C GLY A 49 -7.03 -3.71 -11.63
N SER A 50 -8.21 -4.32 -11.49
CA SER A 50 -9.35 -4.01 -12.35
C SER A 50 -9.88 -2.60 -12.06
N ASP A 51 -10.61 -2.03 -13.02
CA ASP A 51 -11.16 -0.69 -12.85
C ASP A 51 -12.26 -0.67 -11.79
N GLU A 52 -12.98 -1.77 -11.61
CA GLU A 52 -13.95 -1.94 -10.52
C GLU A 52 -13.26 -1.85 -9.16
N LEU A 53 -12.15 -2.58 -8.96
CA LEU A 53 -11.43 -2.58 -7.69
C LEU A 53 -10.77 -1.22 -7.41
N LYS A 54 -10.23 -0.56 -8.44
CA LYS A 54 -9.70 0.81 -8.31
C LYS A 54 -10.78 1.79 -7.87
N LYS A 55 -11.97 1.77 -8.50
CA LYS A 55 -13.11 2.63 -8.13
C LYS A 55 -13.61 2.36 -6.72
N GLN A 56 -13.55 1.12 -6.27
CA GLN A 56 -13.98 0.73 -4.92
C GLN A 56 -13.01 1.22 -3.82
N VAL A 57 -11.70 1.18 -4.09
CA VAL A 57 -10.68 1.37 -3.04
C VAL A 57 -10.01 2.75 -3.07
N LEU A 58 -9.68 3.27 -4.26
CA LEU A 58 -8.84 4.46 -4.36
C LEU A 58 -9.48 5.77 -3.85
N PRO A 59 -10.81 6.00 -3.95
CA PRO A 59 -11.43 7.23 -3.44
C PRO A 59 -11.22 7.44 -1.93
N SER A 60 -11.36 6.39 -1.12
CA SER A 60 -11.19 6.51 0.35
C SER A 60 -9.72 6.70 0.77
N ILE A 61 -8.78 6.22 -0.05
CA ILE A 61 -7.35 6.53 0.13
C ILE A 61 -7.06 7.97 -0.30
N ALA A 62 -7.74 8.47 -1.33
CA ALA A 62 -7.55 9.82 -1.84
C ALA A 62 -8.06 10.90 -0.87
N ASP A 63 -9.25 10.70 -0.28
CA ASP A 63 -9.85 11.62 0.68
C ASP A 63 -9.30 11.48 2.11
N GLY A 64 -8.49 10.43 2.36
CA GLY A 64 -7.85 10.18 3.65
C GLY A 64 -8.73 9.51 4.69
N SER A 65 -9.95 9.07 4.34
CA SER A 65 -10.83 8.29 5.22
C SER A 65 -10.32 6.85 5.44
N ALA A 66 -9.45 6.35 4.57
CA ALA A 66 -8.77 5.08 4.71
C ALA A 66 -7.25 5.21 4.47
N MET A 67 -6.49 4.23 4.96
CA MET A 67 -5.07 4.09 4.72
C MET A 67 -4.73 2.69 4.19
N ALA A 68 -3.63 2.59 3.47
CA ALA A 68 -3.08 1.34 2.99
C ALA A 68 -1.78 0.96 3.69
N SER A 69 -1.55 -0.35 3.75
CA SER A 69 -0.35 -0.98 4.29
C SER A 69 0.19 -1.98 3.26
N TYR A 70 1.47 -2.35 3.37
CA TYR A 70 2.07 -3.36 2.50
C TYR A 70 2.51 -4.58 3.30
N ALA A 71 1.68 -5.63 3.27
CA ALA A 71 1.82 -6.81 4.11
C ALA A 71 2.66 -7.94 3.47
N LEU A 72 3.98 -7.73 3.35
CA LEU A 72 4.89 -8.69 2.71
C LEU A 72 5.66 -9.56 3.72
N SER A 73 6.43 -8.93 4.61
CA SER A 73 7.41 -9.60 5.47
C SER A 73 6.77 -10.56 6.48
N GLU A 74 7.46 -11.65 6.77
CA GLU A 74 7.13 -12.62 7.81
C GLU A 74 8.31 -12.79 8.76
N ARG A 75 8.09 -13.38 9.94
CA ARG A 75 9.15 -13.58 10.94
C ARG A 75 10.38 -14.31 10.38
N GLU A 76 10.16 -15.30 9.52
CA GLU A 76 11.20 -16.11 8.89
C GLU A 76 11.56 -15.64 7.46
N ALA A 77 10.90 -14.60 6.93
CA ALA A 77 11.05 -14.16 5.54
C ALA A 77 10.98 -12.62 5.43
N GLY A 78 12.15 -11.98 5.52
CA GLY A 78 12.33 -10.54 5.30
C GLY A 78 13.07 -10.27 3.98
N SER A 79 14.40 -10.32 4.00
CA SER A 79 15.24 -10.15 2.80
C SER A 79 14.97 -11.21 1.74
N ASP A 80 14.78 -12.47 2.15
CA ASP A 80 14.31 -13.54 1.27
C ASP A 80 12.77 -13.62 1.28
N ALA A 81 12.13 -12.63 0.66
CA ALA A 81 10.66 -12.58 0.56
C ALA A 81 10.07 -13.78 -0.20
N GLY A 82 10.85 -14.41 -1.08
CA GLY A 82 10.41 -15.59 -1.85
C GLY A 82 10.14 -16.81 -0.97
N SER A 83 10.79 -16.89 0.20
CA SER A 83 10.61 -17.97 1.17
C SER A 83 9.36 -17.87 2.05
N MET A 84 8.50 -16.86 1.84
CA MET A 84 7.31 -16.63 2.66
C MET A 84 6.38 -17.85 2.74
N ARG A 85 5.74 -18.03 3.90
CA ARG A 85 4.93 -19.20 4.23
C ARG A 85 3.43 -18.95 4.22
N THR A 86 2.98 -17.69 4.20
CA THR A 86 1.55 -17.39 3.98
C THR A 86 1.07 -18.04 2.70
N ARG A 87 -0.11 -18.65 2.75
CA ARG A 87 -0.76 -19.30 1.61
C ARG A 87 -2.13 -18.70 1.37
N ALA A 88 -2.44 -18.52 0.09
CA ALA A 88 -3.78 -18.26 -0.39
C ALA A 88 -4.27 -19.52 -1.10
N LYS A 89 -5.38 -20.09 -0.64
CA LYS A 89 -6.04 -21.25 -1.26
C LYS A 89 -7.38 -20.79 -1.81
N ALA A 90 -7.63 -21.02 -3.09
CA ALA A 90 -8.93 -20.74 -3.69
C ALA A 90 -10.02 -21.61 -3.04
N ASP A 91 -11.19 -21.01 -2.80
CA ASP A 91 -12.38 -21.64 -2.24
C ASP A 91 -13.62 -21.05 -2.91
N GLY A 92 -14.07 -21.66 -4.02
CA GLY A 92 -15.11 -21.11 -4.87
C GLY A 92 -14.69 -19.78 -5.53
N ASP A 93 -15.47 -18.73 -5.31
CA ASP A 93 -15.20 -17.37 -5.77
C ASP A 93 -14.30 -16.58 -4.79
N ASP A 94 -13.95 -17.17 -3.65
CA ASP A 94 -13.19 -16.54 -2.57
C ASP A 94 -11.79 -17.19 -2.36
N TRP A 95 -11.03 -16.62 -1.42
CA TRP A 95 -9.71 -17.11 -1.02
C TRP A 95 -9.60 -17.29 0.49
N ILE A 96 -9.09 -18.44 0.93
CA ILE A 96 -8.66 -18.66 2.31
C ILE A 96 -7.20 -18.25 2.44
N LEU A 97 -6.94 -17.23 3.25
CA LEU A 97 -5.60 -16.79 3.61
C LEU A 97 -5.17 -17.41 4.94
N ASN A 98 -4.03 -18.10 4.96
CA ASN A 98 -3.46 -18.69 6.18
C ASN A 98 -1.98 -18.35 6.31
N GLY A 99 -1.62 -17.66 7.38
CA GLY A 99 -0.26 -17.23 7.68
C GLY A 99 -0.22 -16.04 8.62
N ALA A 100 0.96 -15.49 8.84
CA ALA A 100 1.17 -14.30 9.66
C ALA A 100 2.19 -13.37 9.00
N LYS A 101 1.88 -12.08 8.96
CA LYS A 101 2.78 -11.03 8.51
C LYS A 101 3.36 -10.28 9.72
N CYS A 102 4.51 -9.65 9.54
CA CYS A 102 5.24 -8.96 10.60
C CYS A 102 5.81 -7.64 10.10
N TRP A 103 5.92 -6.65 11.01
CA TRP A 103 6.53 -5.35 10.73
C TRP A 103 5.77 -4.52 9.70
N ILE A 104 4.43 -4.55 9.79
CA ILE A 104 3.56 -3.86 8.85
C ILE A 104 3.33 -2.44 9.35
N THR A 105 3.98 -1.47 8.71
CA THR A 105 3.66 -0.05 8.93
C THR A 105 2.21 0.22 8.58
N ASN A 106 1.52 1.01 9.40
CA ASN A 106 0.07 1.26 9.36
C ASN A 106 -0.81 0.00 9.63
N GLY A 107 -0.23 -1.09 10.13
CA GLY A 107 -0.92 -2.36 10.40
C GLY A 107 -1.34 -2.55 11.85
#